data_AF-A0A1V6H7M6-F1
#
_entry.id   AF-A0A1V6H7M6-F1
#
_cell.length_a   1.000
_cell.length_b   1.000
_cell.length_c   1.000
_cell.angle_alpha   90.00
_cell.angle_beta   90.00
_cell.angle_gamma   90.00
#
_symmetry.space_group_name_H-M   'P 1'
#
loop_
_entity.id
_entity.type
_entity.pdbx_description
1 polymer ?
#
loop_
_entity_poly.entity_id
_entity_poly.type
_entity_poly.pdbx_seq_one_letter_code
_entity_poly.pdbx_strand_id
1 'polypeptide(L)'
;MLFAHTYQTVDYLPRLAQELDAGLLPEALGFQKVDGELRWTRPVLGGKLHAQVRTVGEGPVLVSLQSGAFPADAVQAGSAPVEQVAAALDGVDLQREVLGIESAAEGTVDLTKAEVIVGVGRGIGGQEKLGPVEELTRLLGAELAASRPVVDSGWLPRERQVGSSGQTVAPKLYLALGISGAIQHLVGMKGSGMVIAVNKDASAPIFKIATYGVVGDLHEVVPALNQALQQRAAG
;
A
#
# COMPACT_ATOMS: atom_id res chain seq x y z
N MET A 1 21.68 6.39 -5.55
CA MET A 1 21.22 6.40 -4.15
C MET A 1 19.74 6.04 -4.13
N LEU A 2 19.33 5.18 -3.19
CA LEU A 2 17.96 4.69 -3.09
C LEU A 2 17.31 5.23 -1.83
N PHE A 3 16.04 5.61 -1.93
CA PHE A 3 15.23 6.17 -0.85
C PHE A 3 13.87 5.47 -0.81
N ALA A 4 13.20 5.42 0.34
CA ALA A 4 11.80 5.04 0.39
C ALA A 4 10.93 6.20 -0.11
N HIS A 5 9.91 5.94 -0.95
CA HIS A 5 8.99 6.97 -1.44
C HIS A 5 7.93 7.30 -0.37
N THR A 6 8.32 8.10 0.62
CA THR A 6 7.47 8.60 1.72
C THR A 6 7.20 10.09 1.59
N TYR A 7 6.27 10.63 2.37
CA TYR A 7 6.02 12.08 2.40
C TYR A 7 7.27 12.89 2.75
N GLN A 8 8.09 12.42 3.69
CA GLN A 8 9.35 13.09 4.05
C GLN A 8 10.32 13.10 2.87
N THR A 9 10.53 11.96 2.21
CA THR A 9 11.41 11.86 1.04
C THR A 9 10.93 12.75 -0.09
N VAL A 10 9.63 12.78 -0.38
CA VAL A 10 9.10 13.63 -1.44
C VAL A 10 9.28 15.12 -1.13
N ASP A 11 9.32 15.52 0.15
CA ASP A 11 9.62 16.90 0.56
C ASP A 11 11.11 17.26 0.35
N TYR A 12 12.05 16.48 0.90
CA TYR A 12 13.47 16.88 0.87
C TYR A 12 14.24 16.47 -0.40
N LEU A 13 13.84 15.38 -1.06
CA LEU A 13 14.65 14.77 -2.13
C LEU A 13 14.82 15.67 -3.36
N PRO A 14 13.82 16.47 -3.81
CA PRO A 14 14.03 17.42 -4.89
C PRO A 14 15.07 18.50 -4.57
N ARG A 15 15.08 19.00 -3.34
CA ARG A 15 16.09 19.99 -2.91
C ARG A 15 17.47 19.37 -2.86
N LEU A 16 17.60 18.16 -2.33
CA LEU A 16 18.87 17.42 -2.34
C LEU A 16 19.36 17.17 -3.77
N ALA A 17 18.45 16.84 -4.69
CA ALA A 17 18.81 16.63 -6.09
C ALA A 17 19.40 17.90 -6.72
N GLN A 18 18.81 19.06 -6.44
CA GLN A 18 19.31 20.34 -6.93
C GLN A 18 20.70 20.67 -6.38
N GLU A 19 20.92 20.52 -5.07
CA GLU A 19 22.22 20.84 -4.43
C GLU A 19 23.36 19.93 -4.93
N LEU A 20 23.04 18.70 -5.31
CA LEU A 20 24.02 17.72 -5.79
C LEU A 20 24.16 17.69 -7.32
N ASP A 21 23.42 18.53 -8.05
CA ASP A 21 23.25 18.44 -9.51
C ASP A 21 22.91 17.00 -9.96
N ALA A 22 21.97 16.39 -9.24
CA ALA A 22 21.65 14.98 -9.34
C ALA A 22 20.39 14.73 -10.18
N GLY A 23 20.39 13.60 -10.90
CA GLY A 23 19.17 13.09 -11.53
C GLY A 23 18.18 12.59 -10.47
N LEU A 24 16.92 13.05 -10.53
CA LEU A 24 15.86 12.60 -9.62
C LEU A 24 14.87 11.66 -10.31
N LEU A 25 14.65 10.48 -9.71
CA LEU A 25 13.69 9.50 -10.16
C LEU A 25 12.71 9.14 -9.04
N PRO A 26 11.52 9.76 -9.00
CA PRO A 26 10.54 9.48 -7.97
C PRO A 26 9.70 8.24 -8.30
N GLU A 27 9.25 7.54 -7.25
CA GLU A 27 8.29 6.44 -7.31
C GLU A 27 8.67 5.29 -8.28
N ALA A 28 9.92 4.81 -8.23
CA ALA A 28 10.34 3.68 -9.04
C ALA A 28 9.69 2.36 -8.57
N LEU A 29 9.28 1.53 -9.53
CA LEU A 29 8.71 0.20 -9.33
C LEU A 29 9.74 -0.92 -9.50
N GLY A 30 10.82 -0.66 -10.21
CA GLY A 30 11.77 -1.67 -10.61
C GLY A 30 12.82 -1.11 -11.56
N PHE A 31 13.81 -1.93 -11.88
CA PHE A 31 14.85 -1.60 -12.84
C PHE A 31 15.24 -2.83 -13.66
N GLN A 32 15.80 -2.58 -14.83
CA GLN A 32 16.38 -3.58 -15.72
C GLN A 32 17.64 -3.01 -16.37
N LYS A 33 18.61 -3.88 -16.66
CA LYS A 33 19.79 -3.50 -17.43
C LYS A 33 19.52 -3.75 -18.91
N VAL A 34 19.60 -2.71 -19.73
CA VAL A 34 19.39 -2.75 -21.19
C VAL A 34 20.59 -2.09 -21.85
N ASP A 35 21.26 -2.80 -22.75
CA ASP A 35 22.44 -2.30 -23.48
C ASP A 35 23.53 -1.71 -22.57
N GLY A 36 23.70 -2.30 -21.38
CA GLY A 36 24.67 -1.82 -20.39
C GLY A 36 24.15 -0.71 -19.46
N GLU A 37 23.02 -0.07 -19.78
CA GLU A 37 22.42 1.03 -19.01
C GLU A 37 21.33 0.53 -18.06
N LEU A 38 21.19 1.18 -16.90
CA LEU A 38 20.04 0.97 -16.01
C LEU A 38 18.82 1.74 -16.53
N ARG A 39 17.75 1.00 -16.79
CA ARG A 39 16.41 1.52 -17.11
C ARG A 39 15.50 1.28 -15.93
N TRP A 40 14.76 2.29 -15.54
CA TRP A 40 13.85 2.26 -14.41
C TRP A 40 12.42 2.28 -14.89
N THR A 41 11.58 1.47 -14.27
CA THR A 41 10.14 1.47 -14.48
C THR A 41 9.50 2.37 -13.42
N ARG A 42 8.68 3.33 -13.82
CA ARG A 42 7.88 4.13 -12.88
C ARG A 42 6.46 4.40 -13.39
N PRO A 43 5.47 4.60 -12.51
CA PRO A 43 4.13 4.97 -12.92
C PRO A 43 4.11 6.43 -13.37
N VAL A 44 3.34 6.70 -14.43
CA VAL A 44 3.03 8.05 -14.90
C VAL A 44 1.53 8.16 -15.15
N LEU A 45 1.02 9.39 -15.23
CA LEU A 45 -0.42 9.67 -15.43
C LEU A 45 -1.32 8.97 -14.37
N GLY A 46 -0.91 9.03 -13.10
CA GLY A 46 -1.64 8.39 -12.00
C GLY A 46 -1.62 6.87 -12.04
N GLY A 47 -0.56 6.26 -12.61
CA GLY A 47 -0.39 4.81 -12.71
C GLY A 47 -1.08 4.17 -13.91
N LYS A 48 -1.63 4.97 -14.84
CA LYS A 48 -2.25 4.45 -16.07
C LYS A 48 -1.22 3.86 -17.03
N LEU A 49 0.01 4.37 -17.00
CA LEU A 49 1.13 3.88 -17.82
C LEU A 49 2.35 3.66 -16.94
N HIS A 50 3.18 2.70 -17.33
CA HIS A 50 4.51 2.53 -16.79
C HIS A 50 5.54 2.99 -17.82
N ALA A 51 6.32 4.00 -17.46
CA ALA A 51 7.38 4.53 -18.31
C ALA A 51 8.72 3.85 -17.98
N GLN A 52 9.47 3.50 -19.03
CA GLN A 52 10.87 3.13 -18.94
C GLN A 52 11.72 4.38 -19.09
N VAL A 53 12.43 4.76 -18.03
CA VAL A 53 13.23 5.98 -18.00
C VAL A 53 14.69 5.68 -17.70
N ARG A 54 15.58 6.51 -18.21
CA ARG A 54 16.99 6.56 -17.80
C ARG A 54 17.30 7.96 -17.32
N THR A 55 18.27 8.07 -16.43
CA THR A 55 18.85 9.37 -16.08
C THR A 55 19.89 9.77 -17.10
N VAL A 56 20.04 11.09 -17.27
CA VAL A 56 21.07 11.71 -18.10
C VAL A 56 21.85 12.68 -17.22
N GLY A 57 23.12 12.91 -17.53
CA GLY A 57 24.03 13.73 -16.72
C GLY A 57 25.09 12.91 -15.99
N GLU A 58 26.07 13.61 -15.43
CA GLU A 58 27.23 13.02 -14.75
C GLU A 58 27.09 12.97 -13.23
N GLY A 59 26.13 13.72 -12.67
CA GLY A 59 25.84 13.74 -11.24
C GLY A 59 25.25 12.43 -10.71
N PRO A 60 25.13 12.29 -9.38
CA PRO A 60 24.53 11.10 -8.78
C PRO A 60 23.05 10.96 -9.19
N VAL A 61 22.52 9.75 -9.04
CA VAL A 61 21.12 9.48 -9.32
C VAL A 61 20.39 9.18 -8.02
N LEU A 62 19.40 9.99 -7.67
CA LEU A 62 18.54 9.81 -6.51
C LEU A 62 17.25 9.14 -6.93
N VAL A 63 16.99 7.94 -6.42
CA VAL A 63 15.80 7.16 -6.76
C VAL A 63 14.98 6.90 -5.52
N SER A 64 13.71 7.30 -5.50
CA SER A 64 12.80 6.85 -4.44
C SER A 64 11.99 5.65 -4.93
N LEU A 65 11.95 4.56 -4.16
CA LEU A 65 11.25 3.33 -4.49
C LEU A 65 9.85 3.35 -3.89
N GLN A 66 8.85 2.96 -4.68
CA GLN A 66 7.48 2.87 -4.20
C GLN A 66 7.35 1.78 -3.12
N SER A 67 6.55 2.05 -2.09
CA SER A 67 6.24 1.04 -1.08
C SER A 67 5.66 -0.22 -1.73
N GLY A 68 6.17 -1.39 -1.31
CA GLY A 68 5.79 -2.69 -1.86
C GLY A 68 6.34 -3.00 -3.26
N ALA A 69 7.17 -2.14 -3.87
CA ALA A 69 7.77 -2.42 -5.17
C ALA A 69 8.79 -3.59 -5.14
N PHE A 70 9.41 -3.82 -3.97
CA PHE A 70 10.37 -4.90 -3.77
C PHE A 70 9.94 -5.74 -2.55
N PRO A 71 9.94 -7.08 -2.66
CA PRO A 71 9.57 -7.94 -1.55
C PRO A 71 10.63 -7.89 -0.45
N ALA A 72 10.21 -7.65 0.79
CA ALA A 72 11.09 -7.69 1.95
C ALA A 72 11.60 -9.12 2.24
N ASP A 73 10.84 -10.14 1.83
CA ASP A 73 11.17 -11.55 2.06
C ASP A 73 12.41 -12.02 1.30
N ALA A 74 12.84 -11.28 0.27
CA ALA A 74 14.04 -11.56 -0.49
C ALA A 74 15.32 -10.98 0.15
N VAL A 75 15.21 -10.31 1.31
CA VAL A 75 16.36 -9.73 2.01
C VAL A 75 17.24 -10.85 2.56
N GLN A 76 18.50 -10.85 2.16
CA GLN A 76 19.50 -11.77 2.68
C GLN A 76 20.21 -11.13 3.88
N ALA A 77 20.44 -11.91 4.93
CA ALA A 77 21.27 -11.48 6.05
C ALA A 77 22.68 -11.17 5.55
N GLY A 78 23.25 -10.06 6.01
CA GLY A 78 24.58 -9.62 5.65
C GLY A 78 25.19 -8.80 6.78
N SER A 79 26.48 -8.48 6.64
CA SER A 79 27.21 -7.62 7.56
C SER A 79 27.90 -6.52 6.76
N ALA A 80 27.85 -5.29 7.26
CA ALA A 80 28.51 -4.13 6.68
C ALA A 80 29.23 -3.36 7.79
N PRO A 81 30.36 -2.69 7.48
CA PRO A 81 31.01 -1.80 8.44
C PRO A 81 30.07 -0.64 8.81
N VAL A 82 30.06 -0.28 10.09
CA VAL A 82 29.34 0.90 10.59
C VAL A 82 30.31 2.07 10.62
N GLU A 83 30.02 3.09 9.82
CA GLU A 83 30.77 4.34 9.78
C GLU A 83 29.97 5.45 10.46
N GLN A 84 30.59 6.18 11.40
CA GLN A 84 29.97 7.36 11.99
C GLN A 84 30.30 8.58 11.13
N VAL A 85 29.27 9.18 10.54
CA VAL A 85 29.39 10.43 9.79
C VAL A 85 28.91 11.58 10.67
N ALA A 86 29.81 12.50 11.02
CA ALA A 86 29.44 13.72 11.73
C ALA A 86 28.88 14.75 10.74
N ALA A 87 27.62 15.15 10.92
CA ALA A 87 27.04 16.26 10.18
C ALA A 87 27.28 17.57 10.95
N ALA A 88 28.05 18.49 10.39
CA ALA A 88 28.18 19.83 10.93
C ALA A 88 26.91 20.64 10.60
N LEU A 89 26.16 21.01 11.63
CA LEU A 89 24.92 21.79 11.50
C LEU A 89 25.13 23.28 11.83
N ASP A 90 26.37 23.68 12.12
CA ASP A 90 26.71 25.06 12.44
C ASP A 90 26.38 26.00 11.27
N GLY A 91 25.62 27.05 11.55
CA GLY A 91 25.20 28.02 10.54
C GLY A 91 24.03 27.56 9.66
N VAL A 92 23.42 26.40 9.93
CA VAL A 92 22.17 26.00 9.26
C VAL A 92 21.02 26.87 9.80
N ASP A 93 20.47 27.70 8.93
CA ASP A 93 19.28 28.49 9.22
C ASP A 93 18.02 27.64 9.10
N LEU A 94 17.44 27.26 10.24
CA LEU A 94 16.23 26.46 10.32
C LEU A 94 15.00 27.34 10.02
N GLN A 95 14.57 27.30 8.76
CA GLN A 95 13.39 28.01 8.26
C GLN A 95 12.05 27.39 8.72
N ARG A 96 12.08 26.28 9.47
CA ARG A 96 10.89 25.54 9.93
C ARG A 96 11.08 25.10 11.38
N GLU A 97 10.04 25.29 12.18
CA GLU A 97 9.95 24.80 13.55
C GLU A 97 8.81 23.78 13.64
N VAL A 98 9.07 22.62 14.25
CA VAL A 98 8.04 21.62 14.52
C VAL A 98 7.42 21.94 15.89
N LEU A 99 6.21 22.50 15.89
CA LEU A 99 5.51 22.89 17.11
C LEU A 99 4.93 21.70 17.89
N GLY A 100 4.74 20.56 17.23
CA GLY A 100 4.21 19.35 17.84
C GLY A 100 3.96 18.25 16.81
N ILE A 101 3.90 17.01 17.28
CA ILE A 101 3.48 15.86 16.50
C ILE A 101 2.21 15.32 17.15
N GLU A 102 1.07 15.51 16.50
CA GLU A 102 -0.17 14.85 16.90
C GLU A 102 -0.14 13.42 16.37
N SER A 103 0.02 12.46 17.27
CA SER A 103 -0.21 11.06 16.91
C SER A 103 -1.70 10.88 16.67
N ALA A 104 -2.08 10.11 15.66
CA ALA A 104 -3.45 9.66 15.52
C ALA A 104 -3.90 9.03 16.85
N ALA A 105 -5.09 9.38 17.31
CA ALA A 105 -5.56 9.04 18.66
C ALA A 105 -5.36 7.56 18.99
N GLU A 106 -5.03 7.24 20.25
CA GLU A 106 -4.99 5.85 20.73
C GLU A 106 -6.28 5.11 20.30
N GLY A 107 -6.12 4.05 19.50
CA GLY A 107 -7.23 3.31 18.88
C GLY A 107 -7.33 3.44 17.36
N THR A 108 -6.56 4.31 16.70
CA THR A 108 -6.46 4.31 15.24
C THR A 108 -5.71 3.08 14.73
N VAL A 109 -6.34 2.30 13.88
CA VAL A 109 -5.74 1.09 13.31
C VAL A 109 -4.74 1.45 12.22
N ASP A 110 -3.49 1.04 12.43
CA ASP A 110 -2.42 1.08 11.44
C ASP A 110 -2.51 -0.16 10.54
N LEU A 111 -3.20 -0.03 9.42
CA LEU A 111 -3.40 -1.13 8.46
C LEU A 111 -2.08 -1.52 7.75
N THR A 112 -1.06 -0.66 7.80
CA THR A 112 0.22 -0.93 7.13
C THR A 112 1.00 -2.07 7.77
N LYS A 113 0.69 -2.41 9.03
CA LYS A 113 1.30 -3.51 9.79
C LYS A 113 0.51 -4.82 9.73
N ALA A 114 -0.68 -4.82 9.13
CA ALA A 114 -1.53 -6.00 9.11
C ALA A 114 -0.99 -7.05 8.12
N GLU A 115 -0.84 -8.29 8.58
CA GLU A 115 -0.47 -9.41 7.70
C GLU A 115 -1.65 -9.90 6.85
N VAL A 116 -2.87 -9.81 7.39
CA VAL A 116 -4.11 -10.17 6.70
C VAL A 116 -5.08 -9.01 6.82
N ILE A 117 -5.68 -8.63 5.70
CA ILE A 117 -6.68 -7.56 5.65
C ILE A 117 -7.97 -8.10 5.03
N VAL A 118 -9.09 -7.85 5.70
CA VAL A 118 -10.43 -8.04 5.15
C VAL A 118 -10.97 -6.67 4.75
N GLY A 119 -11.03 -6.39 3.45
CA GLY A 119 -11.51 -5.13 2.90
C GLY A 119 -12.98 -5.18 2.50
N VAL A 120 -13.79 -4.26 3.01
CA VAL A 120 -15.21 -4.12 2.66
C VAL A 120 -15.45 -2.99 1.68
N GLY A 121 -16.22 -3.29 0.64
CA GLY A 121 -16.69 -2.34 -0.35
C GLY A 121 -18.16 -1.97 -0.19
N ARG A 122 -18.63 -1.01 -0.99
CA ARG A 122 -20.05 -0.60 -1.02
C ARG A 122 -21.02 -1.78 -1.22
N GLY A 123 -20.57 -2.86 -1.85
CA GLY A 123 -21.36 -4.06 -2.05
C GLY A 123 -21.95 -4.68 -0.78
N ILE A 124 -21.42 -4.38 0.41
CA ILE A 124 -21.99 -4.81 1.70
C ILE A 124 -23.41 -4.25 1.94
N GLY A 125 -23.72 -3.09 1.36
CA GLY A 125 -25.07 -2.53 1.34
C GLY A 125 -25.58 -1.91 2.65
N GLY A 126 -24.76 -1.81 3.70
CA GLY A 126 -25.13 -1.14 4.95
C GLY A 126 -24.20 -1.47 6.12
N GLN A 127 -24.15 -0.60 7.13
CA GLN A 127 -23.36 -0.82 8.36
C GLN A 127 -23.89 -2.00 9.17
N GLU A 128 -25.21 -2.20 9.17
CA GLU A 128 -25.91 -3.28 9.87
C GLU A 128 -25.54 -4.68 9.37
N LYS A 129 -24.90 -4.76 8.20
CA LYS A 129 -24.48 -6.02 7.57
C LYS A 129 -23.01 -6.35 7.79
N LEU A 130 -22.29 -5.55 8.59
CA LEU A 130 -20.88 -5.77 8.87
C LEU A 130 -20.63 -6.96 9.82
N GLY A 131 -21.61 -7.38 10.63
CA GLY A 131 -21.44 -8.42 11.64
C GLY A 131 -20.75 -9.71 11.15
N PRO A 132 -21.21 -10.36 10.08
CA PRO A 132 -20.55 -11.54 9.52
C PRO A 132 -19.11 -11.27 9.05
N VAL A 133 -18.82 -10.05 8.59
CA VAL A 133 -17.48 -9.66 8.14
C VAL A 133 -16.55 -9.39 9.33
N GLU A 134 -17.06 -8.78 10.40
CA GLU A 134 -16.32 -8.60 11.66
C GLU A 134 -15.97 -9.96 12.26
N GLU A 135 -16.91 -10.91 12.23
CA GLU A 135 -16.65 -12.29 12.64
C GLU A 135 -15.55 -12.95 11.78
N LEU A 136 -15.63 -12.82 10.45
CA LEU A 136 -14.62 -13.35 9.53
C LEU A 136 -13.24 -12.75 9.82
N THR A 137 -13.19 -11.43 10.04
CA THR A 137 -11.97 -10.69 10.36
C THR A 137 -11.32 -11.24 11.62
N ARG A 138 -12.11 -11.47 12.68
CA ARG A 138 -11.64 -12.08 13.93
C ARG A 138 -11.15 -13.51 13.73
N LEU A 139 -11.88 -14.34 12.98
CA LEU A 139 -11.50 -15.74 12.72
C LEU A 139 -10.16 -15.84 11.96
N LEU A 140 -9.85 -14.86 11.12
CA LEU A 140 -8.61 -14.80 10.36
C LEU A 140 -7.45 -14.11 11.10
N GLY A 141 -7.69 -13.54 12.29
CA GLY A 141 -6.70 -12.67 12.94
C GLY A 141 -6.32 -11.46 12.08
N ALA A 142 -7.26 -10.98 11.27
CA ALA A 142 -7.05 -9.95 10.27
C ALA A 142 -7.43 -8.56 10.81
N GLU A 143 -7.02 -7.52 10.10
CA GLU A 143 -7.57 -6.18 10.28
C GLU A 143 -8.70 -5.91 9.29
N LEU A 144 -9.76 -5.27 9.77
CA LEU A 144 -10.86 -4.79 8.92
C LEU A 144 -10.40 -3.53 8.19
N ALA A 145 -10.68 -3.45 6.89
CA ALA A 145 -10.44 -2.27 6.07
C ALA A 145 -11.68 -1.93 5.25
N ALA A 146 -11.69 -0.71 4.70
CA ALA A 146 -12.83 -0.14 3.99
C ALA A 146 -12.38 0.53 2.68
N SER A 147 -13.21 0.41 1.65
CA SER A 147 -13.14 1.32 0.50
C SER A 147 -13.69 2.70 0.86
N ARG A 148 -13.27 3.73 0.13
CA ARG A 148 -13.76 5.10 0.35
C ARG A 148 -15.30 5.22 0.39
N PRO A 149 -16.10 4.60 -0.49
CA PRO A 149 -17.57 4.66 -0.39
C PRO A 149 -18.15 4.18 0.95
N VAL A 150 -17.49 3.25 1.64
CA VAL A 150 -17.92 2.73 2.95
C VAL A 150 -17.65 3.77 4.03
N VAL A 151 -16.49 4.44 3.96
CA VAL A 151 -16.11 5.52 4.87
C VAL A 151 -16.96 6.77 4.65
N ASP A 152 -17.15 7.17 3.39
CA ASP A 152 -17.99 8.32 3.03
C ASP A 152 -19.45 8.10 3.45
N SER A 153 -19.91 6.85 3.58
CA SER A 153 -21.24 6.49 4.11
C SER A 153 -21.30 6.40 5.64
N GLY A 154 -20.18 6.60 6.34
CA GLY A 154 -20.09 6.53 7.80
C GLY A 154 -20.13 5.11 8.38
N TRP A 155 -20.03 4.05 7.56
CA TRP A 155 -20.15 2.67 8.03
C TRP A 155 -18.90 2.18 8.75
N LEU A 156 -17.74 2.70 8.35
CA LEU A 156 -16.45 2.48 9.02
C LEU A 156 -15.67 3.80 9.10
N PRO A 157 -14.82 3.98 10.11
CA PRO A 157 -14.12 5.24 10.32
C PRO A 157 -12.98 5.41 9.29
N ARG A 158 -12.51 6.65 9.11
CA ARG A 158 -11.60 7.03 8.02
C ARG A 158 -10.26 6.31 8.06
N GLU A 159 -9.81 5.94 9.24
CA GLU A 159 -8.57 5.21 9.48
C GLU A 159 -8.61 3.83 8.83
N ARG A 160 -9.80 3.26 8.64
CA ARG A 160 -9.98 1.98 7.96
C ARG A 160 -9.86 2.10 6.43
N GLN A 161 -9.75 3.31 5.88
CA GLN A 161 -9.76 3.51 4.42
C GLN A 161 -8.46 3.01 3.76
N VAL A 162 -8.59 2.18 2.73
CA VAL A 162 -7.50 1.81 1.81
C VAL A 162 -7.67 2.51 0.47
N GLY A 163 -6.56 3.02 -0.07
CA GLY A 163 -6.52 3.64 -1.41
C GLY A 163 -5.66 4.90 -1.49
N SER A 164 -5.67 5.58 -2.62
CA SER A 164 -4.87 6.79 -2.90
C SER A 164 -5.09 7.95 -1.93
N SER A 165 -6.25 7.99 -1.27
CA SER A 165 -6.63 8.96 -0.25
C SER A 165 -6.69 8.38 1.17
N GLY A 166 -6.29 7.11 1.34
CA GLY A 166 -6.27 6.38 2.61
C GLY A 166 -4.89 5.77 2.85
N GLN A 167 -4.87 4.66 3.59
CA GLN A 167 -3.64 3.92 3.85
C GLN A 167 -3.24 3.10 2.61
N THR A 168 -1.92 3.02 2.35
CA THR A 168 -1.34 2.09 1.37
C THR A 168 -0.78 0.90 2.11
N VAL A 169 -1.27 -0.30 1.78
CA VAL A 169 -1.04 -1.55 2.51
C VAL A 169 -0.41 -2.59 1.59
N ALA A 170 0.36 -3.50 2.18
CA ALA A 170 0.98 -4.63 1.49
C ALA A 170 0.90 -5.92 2.35
N PRO A 171 -0.31 -6.38 2.72
CA PRO A 171 -0.49 -7.58 3.52
C PRO A 171 -0.09 -8.83 2.72
N LYS A 172 0.15 -9.94 3.44
CA LYS A 172 0.29 -11.27 2.82
C LYS A 172 -1.00 -11.69 2.14
N LEU A 173 -2.16 -11.37 2.73
CA LEU A 173 -3.48 -11.67 2.19
C LEU A 173 -4.41 -10.44 2.27
N TYR A 174 -5.03 -10.10 1.15
CA TYR A 174 -6.10 -9.11 1.05
C TYR A 174 -7.38 -9.78 0.55
N LEU A 175 -8.41 -9.84 1.39
CA LEU A 175 -9.75 -10.34 1.04
C LEU A 175 -10.68 -9.16 0.72
N ALA A 176 -11.00 -8.95 -0.54
CA ALA A 176 -11.85 -7.88 -1.03
C ALA A 176 -13.31 -8.33 -1.15
N LEU A 177 -14.17 -7.88 -0.23
CA LEU A 177 -15.58 -8.22 -0.16
C LEU A 177 -16.45 -7.08 -0.70
N GLY A 178 -17.08 -7.27 -1.86
CA GLY A 178 -17.98 -6.28 -2.46
C GLY A 178 -17.27 -4.99 -2.92
N ILE A 179 -15.96 -5.05 -3.18
CA ILE A 179 -15.15 -3.94 -3.71
C ILE A 179 -15.14 -4.03 -5.25
N SER A 180 -15.43 -2.92 -5.93
CA SER A 180 -15.42 -2.88 -7.40
C SER A 180 -14.02 -2.85 -8.01
N GLY A 181 -13.02 -2.31 -7.29
CA GLY A 181 -11.65 -2.19 -7.78
C GLY A 181 -11.40 -0.92 -8.61
N ALA A 182 -12.00 0.21 -8.22
CA ALA A 182 -11.60 1.51 -8.79
C ALA A 182 -10.09 1.74 -8.59
N ILE A 183 -9.42 2.38 -9.56
CA ILE A 183 -7.96 2.59 -9.54
C ILE A 183 -7.48 3.19 -8.22
N GLN A 184 -8.25 4.14 -7.67
CA GLN A 184 -7.96 4.79 -6.39
C GLN A 184 -7.90 3.78 -5.23
N HIS A 185 -8.72 2.72 -5.23
CA HIS A 185 -8.62 1.65 -4.23
C HIS A 185 -7.41 0.76 -4.53
N LEU A 186 -7.25 0.34 -5.79
CA LEU A 186 -6.22 -0.62 -6.20
C LEU A 186 -4.81 -0.12 -5.91
N VAL A 187 -4.50 1.15 -6.13
CA VAL A 187 -3.16 1.69 -5.85
C VAL A 187 -2.77 1.58 -4.38
N GLY A 188 -3.75 1.58 -3.46
CA GLY A 188 -3.50 1.43 -2.04
C GLY A 188 -3.31 -0.01 -1.57
N MET A 189 -3.56 -1.02 -2.41
CA MET A 189 -3.40 -2.43 -2.02
C MET A 189 -2.65 -3.29 -3.05
N LYS A 190 -2.10 -2.66 -4.10
CA LYS A 190 -1.37 -3.35 -5.18
C LYS A 190 -0.16 -4.14 -4.72
N GLY A 191 0.39 -3.83 -3.53
CA GLY A 191 1.51 -4.54 -2.92
C GLY A 191 1.11 -5.80 -2.15
N SER A 192 -0.18 -6.15 -2.13
CA SER A 192 -0.65 -7.35 -1.42
C SER A 192 -0.12 -8.62 -2.08
N GLY A 193 0.37 -9.56 -1.28
CA GLY A 193 0.93 -10.83 -1.78
C GLY A 193 -0.11 -11.70 -2.47
N MET A 194 -1.27 -11.88 -1.84
CA MET A 194 -2.41 -12.62 -2.37
C MET A 194 -3.67 -11.78 -2.28
N VAL A 195 -4.46 -11.73 -3.37
CA VAL A 195 -5.72 -11.01 -3.42
C VAL A 195 -6.86 -11.99 -3.70
N ILE A 196 -7.82 -12.08 -2.79
CA ILE A 196 -9.06 -12.85 -2.98
C ILE A 196 -10.20 -11.85 -3.13
N ALA A 197 -11.02 -11.96 -4.16
CA ALA A 197 -12.13 -11.05 -4.41
C ALA A 197 -13.47 -11.77 -4.45
N VAL A 198 -14.48 -11.22 -3.75
CA VAL A 198 -15.88 -11.66 -3.81
C VAL A 198 -16.73 -10.50 -4.31
N ASN A 199 -17.38 -10.68 -5.46
CA ASN A 199 -18.24 -9.66 -6.04
C ASN A 199 -19.39 -10.29 -6.84
N LYS A 200 -20.59 -9.73 -6.77
CA LYS A 200 -21.73 -10.18 -7.60
C LYS A 200 -21.53 -9.88 -9.09
N ASP A 201 -20.84 -8.78 -9.39
CA ASP A 201 -20.57 -8.34 -10.75
C ASP A 201 -19.30 -9.01 -11.29
N ALA A 202 -19.46 -10.00 -12.16
CA ALA A 202 -18.36 -10.71 -12.83
C ALA A 202 -17.42 -9.78 -13.64
N SER A 203 -17.89 -8.59 -14.02
CA SER A 203 -17.10 -7.61 -14.77
C SER A 203 -16.32 -6.64 -13.87
N ALA A 204 -16.43 -6.76 -12.55
CA ALA A 204 -15.79 -5.86 -11.60
C ALA A 204 -14.26 -5.79 -11.81
N PRO A 205 -13.68 -4.58 -11.96
CA PRO A 205 -12.24 -4.39 -12.14
C PRO A 205 -11.33 -5.07 -11.12
N ILE A 206 -11.80 -5.31 -9.89
CA ILE A 206 -11.04 -6.03 -8.85
C ILE A 206 -10.58 -7.41 -9.33
N PHE A 207 -11.35 -8.09 -10.18
CA PHE A 207 -10.99 -9.41 -10.70
C PHE A 207 -9.76 -9.39 -11.61
N LYS A 208 -9.39 -8.23 -12.16
CA LYS A 208 -8.18 -8.10 -13.00
C LYS A 208 -6.88 -8.26 -12.20
N ILE A 209 -6.93 -8.05 -10.88
CA ILE A 209 -5.77 -8.17 -10.00
C ILE A 209 -5.93 -9.30 -8.96
N ALA A 210 -7.10 -9.93 -8.89
CA ALA A 210 -7.37 -10.97 -7.92
C ALA A 210 -6.62 -12.26 -8.29
N THR A 211 -5.93 -12.84 -7.31
CA THR A 211 -5.37 -14.19 -7.40
C THR A 211 -6.49 -15.23 -7.46
N TYR A 212 -7.54 -15.04 -6.65
CA TYR A 212 -8.74 -15.87 -6.64
C TYR A 212 -9.98 -14.99 -6.68
N GLY A 213 -10.94 -15.34 -7.54
CA GLY A 213 -12.19 -14.60 -7.69
C GLY A 213 -13.41 -15.49 -7.46
N VAL A 214 -14.36 -15.02 -6.66
CA VAL A 214 -15.68 -15.63 -6.48
C VAL A 214 -16.73 -14.65 -6.99
N VAL A 215 -17.44 -15.07 -8.04
CA VAL A 215 -18.63 -14.34 -8.52
C VAL A 215 -19.83 -14.85 -7.73
N GLY A 216 -20.37 -14.03 -6.83
CA GLY A 216 -21.45 -14.46 -5.95
C GLY A 216 -21.87 -13.39 -4.93
N ASP A 217 -22.94 -13.70 -4.19
CA ASP A 217 -23.39 -12.84 -3.10
C ASP A 217 -22.45 -12.96 -1.89
N LEU A 218 -21.84 -11.84 -1.49
CA LEU A 218 -21.01 -11.81 -0.29
C LEU A 218 -21.81 -12.20 0.97
N HIS A 219 -23.12 -11.97 1.01
CA HIS A 219 -23.98 -12.35 2.14
C HIS A 219 -24.22 -13.86 2.24
N GLU A 220 -23.90 -14.62 1.19
CA GLU A 220 -23.91 -16.08 1.22
C GLU A 220 -22.47 -16.62 1.41
N VAL A 221 -21.51 -16.02 0.72
CA VAL A 221 -20.10 -16.44 0.74
C VAL A 221 -19.45 -16.20 2.10
N VAL A 222 -19.67 -15.05 2.73
CA VAL A 222 -19.02 -14.72 4.02
C VAL A 222 -19.47 -15.66 5.15
N PRO A 223 -20.79 -15.91 5.38
CA PRO A 223 -21.21 -16.89 6.37
C PRO A 223 -20.69 -18.31 6.10
N ALA A 224 -20.66 -18.74 4.84
CA ALA A 224 -20.12 -20.05 4.48
C ALA A 224 -18.62 -20.16 4.79
N LEU A 225 -17.85 -19.09 4.56
CA LEU A 225 -16.43 -19.01 4.94
C LEU A 225 -16.25 -19.07 6.46
N ASN A 226 -17.07 -18.34 7.24
CA ASN A 226 -17.01 -18.38 8.71
C ASN A 226 -17.22 -19.81 9.21
N GLN A 227 -18.25 -20.50 8.71
CA GLN A 227 -18.55 -21.88 9.09
C GLN A 227 -17.39 -22.83 8.75
N ALA A 228 -16.83 -22.72 7.55
CA ALA A 228 -15.71 -23.56 7.12
C ALA A 228 -14.45 -23.32 7.97
N LEU A 229 -14.15 -22.07 8.33
CA LEU A 229 -13.01 -21.71 9.19
C LEU A 229 -13.19 -22.23 10.62
N GLN A 230 -14.39 -22.12 11.19
CA GLN A 230 -14.71 -22.65 12.51
C GLN A 230 -14.56 -24.17 12.56
N GLN A 231 -15.06 -24.88 11.54
CA GLN A 231 -14.90 -26.34 11.45
C GLN A 231 -13.43 -26.74 11.35
N ARG A 232 -12.63 -25.99 10.59
CA ARG A 232 -11.19 -26.25 10.44
C ARG A 232 -10.39 -25.92 11.70
N ALA A 233 -10.81 -24.94 12.49
CA ALA A 233 -10.16 -24.63 13.76
C ALA A 233 -10.48 -25.67 14.87
N ALA A 234 -11.56 -26.44 14.71
CA ALA A 234 -12.00 -27.46 15.66
C ALA A 234 -11.42 -28.86 15.40
N GLY A 235 -10.77 -29.09 14.26
CA GLY A 235 -10.17 -30.38 13.87
C GLY A 235 -8.66 -30.26 13.70
#